data_AF-A0A1C5RH58-F1
#
_entry.id   AF-A0A1C5RH58-F1
#
_cell.length_a   1.000
_cell.length_b   1.000
_cell.length_c   1.000
_cell.angle_alpha   90.00
_cell.angle_beta   90.00
_cell.angle_gamma   90.00
#
_symmetry.space_group_name_H-M   'P 1'
#
loop_
_entity.id
_entity.type
_entity.pdbx_description
1 polymer ?
#
loop_
_entity_poly.entity_id
_entity_poly.type
_entity_poly.pdbx_seq_one_letter_code
_entity_poly.pdbx_strand_id
1 'polypeptide(L)'
;MNTMQLSCFVEVAAQLSFSKAAEALHVSQPTVSHQIKALEDELGCALLVRSTRTVRLTDDGFAFLEYANDILDLAARAERRLKHKQRPSSQQLRIGAQHKRATYPYQCPQHTLCCAPITAHRLLNEPGNHMSPFGFPPNRTARVAYTQR
;
A
#
# COMPACT_ATOMS: atom_id res chain seq x y z
N MET A 1 -9.60 -22.82 -7.05
CA MET A 1 -9.78 -21.41 -7.44
C MET A 1 -8.41 -20.81 -7.71
N ASN A 2 -8.20 -20.20 -8.88
CA ASN A 2 -6.91 -19.67 -9.36
C ASN A 2 -7.00 -18.16 -9.66
N THR A 3 -5.89 -17.42 -9.56
CA THR A 3 -5.80 -15.98 -9.87
C THR A 3 -6.22 -15.66 -11.31
N MET A 4 -5.93 -16.53 -12.28
CA MET A 4 -6.38 -16.33 -13.66
C MET A 4 -7.91 -16.40 -13.81
N GLN A 5 -8.57 -17.27 -13.05
CA GLN A 5 -10.04 -17.37 -13.05
C GLN A 5 -10.67 -16.10 -12.46
N LEU A 6 -10.10 -15.60 -11.36
CA LEU A 6 -10.53 -14.36 -10.72
C LEU A 6 -10.37 -13.16 -11.68
N SER A 7 -9.21 -13.02 -12.32
CA SER A 7 -8.98 -11.94 -13.29
C SER A 7 -9.93 -12.02 -14.49
N CYS A 8 -10.18 -13.22 -15.02
CA CYS A 8 -11.17 -13.43 -16.08
C CYS A 8 -12.57 -12.98 -15.65
N PHE A 9 -12.99 -13.36 -14.44
CA PHE A 9 -14.30 -13.00 -13.91
C PHE A 9 -14.43 -11.48 -13.71
N VAL A 10 -13.45 -10.84 -13.06
CA VAL A 10 -13.47 -9.38 -12.80
C VAL A 10 -13.52 -8.59 -14.11
N GLU A 11 -12.75 -8.99 -15.13
CA GLU A 11 -12.79 -8.32 -16.44
C GLU A 11 -14.11 -8.52 -17.18
N VAL A 12 -14.69 -9.72 -17.13
CA VAL A 12 -16.02 -9.96 -17.72
C VAL A 12 -17.11 -9.18 -16.99
N ALA A 13 -17.01 -9.06 -15.66
CA ALA A 13 -17.91 -8.26 -14.85
C ALA A 13 -17.82 -6.76 -15.20
N ALA A 14 -16.62 -6.25 -15.47
CA ALA A 14 -16.40 -4.86 -15.86
C ALA A 14 -16.89 -4.55 -17.28
N GLN A 15 -16.64 -5.46 -18.24
CA GLN A 15 -16.93 -5.22 -19.66
C GLN A 15 -18.31 -5.70 -20.11
N LEU A 16 -18.97 -6.56 -19.31
CA LEU A 16 -20.21 -7.27 -19.65
C LEU A 16 -20.13 -7.97 -21.02
N SER A 17 -18.92 -8.40 -21.41
CA SER A 17 -18.64 -9.03 -22.70
C SER A 17 -17.41 -9.93 -22.62
N PHE A 18 -17.57 -11.19 -23.03
CA PHE A 18 -16.47 -12.16 -23.08
C PHE A 18 -15.40 -11.77 -24.10
N SER A 19 -15.79 -11.20 -25.26
CA SER A 19 -14.82 -10.82 -26.29
C SER A 19 -13.95 -9.65 -25.83
N LYS A 20 -14.56 -8.61 -25.24
CA LYS A 20 -13.81 -7.45 -24.71
C LYS A 20 -12.90 -7.84 -23.55
N ALA A 21 -13.36 -8.71 -22.65
CA ALA A 21 -12.54 -9.21 -21.56
C ALA A 21 -11.35 -10.05 -22.06
N ALA A 22 -11.55 -10.86 -23.10
CA ALA A 22 -10.49 -11.64 -23.72
C ALA A 22 -9.42 -10.74 -24.36
N GLU A 23 -9.85 -9.68 -25.06
CA GLU A 23 -8.96 -8.65 -25.60
C GLU A 23 -8.16 -7.94 -24.51
N ALA A 24 -8.82 -7.53 -23.41
CA ALA A 24 -8.17 -6.85 -22.28
C ALA A 24 -7.13 -7.73 -21.57
N LEU A 25 -7.38 -9.03 -21.47
CA LEU A 25 -6.49 -10.00 -20.84
C LEU A 25 -5.47 -10.61 -21.83
N HIS A 26 -5.50 -10.24 -23.11
CA HIS A 26 -4.67 -10.80 -24.17
C HIS A 26 -4.76 -12.34 -24.27
N VAL A 27 -5.97 -12.88 -24.10
CA VAL A 27 -6.24 -14.33 -24.21
C VAL A 27 -7.36 -14.59 -25.22
N SER A 28 -7.56 -15.86 -25.57
CA SER A 28 -8.68 -16.24 -26.44
C SER A 28 -10.01 -16.24 -25.68
N GLN A 29 -11.11 -15.87 -26.34
CA GLN A 29 -12.45 -15.93 -25.76
C GLN A 29 -12.85 -17.35 -25.25
N PRO A 30 -12.52 -18.46 -25.95
CA PRO A 30 -12.70 -19.81 -25.40
C PRO A 30 -11.99 -20.03 -24.07
N THR A 31 -10.79 -19.47 -23.90
CA THR A 31 -10.05 -19.53 -22.63
C THR A 31 -10.82 -18.83 -21.52
N VAL A 32 -11.31 -17.60 -21.74
CA VAL A 32 -12.08 -16.86 -20.73
C VAL A 32 -13.35 -17.61 -20.33
N SER A 33 -14.10 -18.11 -21.31
CA SER A 33 -15.33 -18.88 -21.06
C SER A 33 -15.07 -20.16 -20.27
N HIS A 34 -13.99 -20.88 -20.59
CA HIS A 34 -13.57 -22.07 -19.86
C HIS A 34 -13.16 -21.75 -18.42
N GLN A 35 -12.37 -20.69 -18.21
CA GLN A 35 -11.93 -20.31 -16.86
C GLN A 35 -13.09 -19.89 -15.95
N ILE A 36 -14.05 -19.14 -16.50
CA ILE A 36 -15.26 -18.76 -15.77
C ILE A 36 -16.12 -19.98 -15.48
N LYS A 37 -16.31 -20.88 -16.44
CA LYS A 37 -17.11 -22.10 -16.21
C LYS A 37 -16.47 -22.98 -15.12
N ALA A 38 -15.15 -23.17 -15.18
CA ALA A 38 -14.44 -23.91 -14.15
C ALA A 38 -14.56 -23.26 -12.75
N LEU A 39 -14.64 -21.92 -12.69
CA LEU A 39 -14.87 -21.19 -11.45
C LEU A 39 -16.30 -21.39 -10.93
N GLU A 40 -17.30 -21.30 -11.81
CA GLU A 40 -18.71 -21.56 -11.48
C GLU A 40 -18.91 -23.01 -10.99
N ASP A 41 -18.28 -23.98 -11.65
CA ASP A 41 -18.32 -25.40 -11.29
C ASP A 41 -17.68 -25.66 -9.92
N GLU A 42 -16.59 -24.95 -9.59
CA GLU A 42 -15.87 -25.10 -8.32
C GLU A 42 -16.60 -24.43 -7.14
N LEU A 43 -17.31 -23.33 -7.40
CA LEU A 43 -18.13 -22.63 -6.40
C LEU A 43 -19.53 -23.25 -6.25
N GLY A 44 -19.99 -24.02 -7.25
CA GLY A 44 -21.32 -24.63 -7.26
C GLY A 44 -22.46 -23.64 -7.49
N CYS A 45 -22.16 -22.43 -7.95
CA CYS A 45 -23.15 -21.39 -8.26
C CYS A 45 -22.84 -20.69 -9.59
N ALA A 46 -23.88 -20.15 -10.23
CA ALA A 46 -23.73 -19.36 -11.44
C ALA A 46 -23.40 -17.92 -11.07
N LEU A 47 -22.29 -17.39 -11.56
CA LEU A 47 -21.87 -16.00 -11.31
C LEU A 47 -22.36 -15.06 -12.42
N LEU A 48 -22.59 -15.61 -13.62
CA LEU A 48 -22.99 -14.83 -14.79
C LEU A 48 -24.20 -15.46 -15.49
N VAL A 49 -25.17 -14.62 -15.85
CA VAL A 49 -26.26 -14.98 -16.74
C VAL A 49 -25.81 -14.80 -18.18
N ARG A 50 -25.71 -15.92 -18.91
CA ARG A 50 -25.35 -15.94 -20.33
C ARG A 50 -26.61 -15.79 -21.18
N SER A 51 -26.85 -14.61 -21.75
CA SER A 51 -27.82 -14.42 -22.82
C SER A 51 -27.10 -14.27 -24.16
N THR A 52 -27.73 -14.69 -25.26
CA THR A 52 -27.14 -14.70 -26.62
C THR A 52 -26.60 -13.34 -27.07
N ARG A 53 -27.07 -12.24 -26.47
CA ARG A 53 -26.63 -10.87 -26.78
C ARG A 53 -26.11 -10.07 -25.59
N THR A 54 -26.30 -10.56 -24.36
CA THR A 54 -25.96 -9.79 -23.15
C THR A 54 -25.40 -10.68 -22.06
N VAL A 55 -24.37 -10.17 -21.36
CA VAL A 55 -23.83 -10.79 -20.15
C VAL A 55 -24.28 -9.94 -18.97
N ARG A 56 -24.77 -10.59 -17.92
CA ARG A 56 -25.17 -9.95 -16.67
C ARG A 56 -24.63 -10.73 -15.48
N LEU A 57 -24.34 -10.04 -14.38
CA LEU A 57 -24.00 -10.66 -13.11
C LEU A 57 -25.27 -11.18 -12.43
N THR A 58 -25.15 -12.33 -11.76
CA THR A 58 -26.14 -12.81 -10.79
C THR A 58 -25.95 -12.11 -9.45
N ASP A 59 -26.89 -12.27 -8.51
CA ASP A 59 -26.74 -11.76 -7.14
C ASP A 59 -25.48 -12.34 -6.46
N ASP A 60 -25.23 -13.63 -6.64
CA ASP A 60 -24.00 -14.31 -6.20
C ASP A 60 -22.76 -13.73 -6.89
N GLY A 61 -22.86 -13.41 -8.19
CA GLY A 61 -21.81 -12.75 -8.96
C GLY A 61 -21.44 -11.37 -8.39
N PHE A 62 -22.43 -10.58 -7.97
CA PHE A 62 -22.18 -9.28 -7.33
C PHE A 62 -21.48 -9.46 -5.97
N ALA A 63 -21.97 -10.37 -5.13
CA ALA A 63 -21.32 -10.65 -3.85
C ALA A 63 -19.88 -11.15 -4.04
N PHE A 64 -19.67 -12.04 -5.01
CA PHE A 64 -18.35 -12.60 -5.29
C PHE A 64 -17.36 -11.58 -5.88
N LEU A 65 -17.85 -10.58 -6.63
CA LEU A 65 -17.01 -9.55 -7.24
C LEU A 65 -16.21 -8.74 -6.22
N GLU A 66 -16.82 -8.42 -5.08
CA GLU A 66 -16.13 -7.71 -3.99
C GLU A 66 -14.95 -8.54 -3.46
N TYR A 67 -15.21 -9.81 -3.13
CA TYR A 67 -14.17 -10.72 -2.65
C TYR A 67 -13.07 -10.99 -3.69
N ALA A 68 -13.44 -11.13 -4.97
CA ALA A 68 -12.49 -11.35 -6.05
C ALA A 68 -11.50 -10.18 -6.18
N ASN A 69 -12.00 -8.95 -6.09
CA ASN A 69 -11.16 -7.74 -6.12
C ASN A 69 -10.22 -7.69 -4.91
N ASP A 70 -10.71 -7.98 -3.71
CA ASP A 70 -9.89 -7.98 -2.49
C ASP A 70 -8.76 -9.01 -2.55
N ILE A 71 -9.04 -10.22 -3.05
CA ILE A 71 -8.04 -11.27 -3.21
C ILE A 71 -6.96 -10.84 -4.21
N LEU A 72 -7.36 -10.28 -5.36
CA LEU A 72 -6.42 -9.82 -6.38
C LEU A 72 -5.56 -8.65 -5.89
N ASP A 73 -6.15 -7.68 -5.18
CA ASP A 73 -5.37 -6.58 -4.61
C ASP A 73 -4.42 -7.05 -3.50
N LEU A 74 -4.85 -7.97 -2.64
CA LEU A 74 -3.98 -8.56 -1.63
C LEU A 74 -2.79 -9.29 -2.26
N ALA A 75 -3.03 -10.07 -3.30
CA ALA A 75 -1.97 -10.74 -4.07
C ALA A 75 -1.00 -9.71 -4.69
N ALA A 76 -1.53 -8.67 -5.32
CA ALA A 76 -0.71 -7.60 -5.90
C ALA A 76 0.10 -6.83 -4.85
N ARG A 77 -0.47 -6.57 -3.67
CA ARG A 77 0.24 -5.95 -2.52
C ARG A 77 1.38 -6.82 -2.03
N ALA A 78 1.16 -8.13 -1.90
CA ALA A 78 2.18 -9.08 -1.48
C ALA A 78 3.36 -9.09 -2.47
N GLU A 79 3.08 -9.15 -3.77
CA GLU A 79 4.11 -9.07 -4.80
C GLU A 79 4.91 -7.78 -4.75
N ARG A 80 4.24 -6.63 -4.66
CA ARG A 80 4.90 -5.32 -4.56
C ARG A 80 5.83 -5.27 -3.36
N ARG A 81 5.37 -5.74 -2.19
CA ARG A 81 6.15 -5.73 -0.94
C ARG A 81 7.44 -6.54 -1.07
N LEU A 82 7.40 -7.68 -1.73
CA LEU A 82 8.57 -8.55 -1.93
C LEU A 82 9.50 -7.99 -3.01
N LYS A 83 8.98 -7.47 -4.13
CA LYS A 83 9.76 -6.81 -5.18
C LYS A 83 10.52 -5.58 -4.63
N HIS A 84 9.92 -4.84 -3.69
CA HIS A 84 10.60 -3.72 -3.01
C HIS A 84 11.70 -4.14 -2.03
N LYS A 85 11.60 -5.32 -1.38
CA LYS A 85 12.68 -5.85 -0.52
C LYS A 85 13.91 -6.31 -1.32
N GLN A 86 13.71 -6.78 -2.54
CA GLN A 86 14.77 -7.27 -3.42
C GLN A 86 15.55 -6.16 -4.13
N ARG A 87 15.01 -4.93 -4.20
CA ARG A 87 15.84 -3.76 -4.50
C ARG A 87 16.74 -3.51 -3.28
N PRO A 88 18.07 -3.38 -3.44
CA PRO A 88 18.97 -3.16 -2.31
C PRO A 88 18.53 -1.90 -1.56
N SER A 89 17.84 -2.11 -0.45
CA SER A 89 17.34 -1.07 0.43
C SER A 89 18.45 -0.72 1.42
N SER A 90 19.48 -0.07 0.90
CA SER A 90 20.51 0.55 1.72
C SER A 90 21.08 1.80 1.07
N GLN A 91 20.20 2.68 0.58
CA GLN A 91 20.56 4.10 0.54
C GLN A 91 19.85 4.77 1.71
N GLN A 92 20.58 4.92 2.82
CA GLN A 92 20.20 5.85 3.88
C GLN A 92 20.04 7.23 3.24
N LEU A 93 18.79 7.69 3.12
CA LEU A 93 18.52 9.07 2.76
C LEU A 93 18.86 9.94 3.98
N ARG A 94 20.07 10.48 3.99
CA ARG A 94 20.49 11.48 4.98
C ARG A 94 19.84 12.81 4.63
N ILE A 95 18.75 13.15 5.31
CA ILE A 95 18.13 14.47 5.22
C ILE A 95 18.91 15.40 6.16
N GLY A 96 19.83 16.18 5.60
CA GLY A 96 20.45 17.31 6.29
C GLY A 96 19.54 18.53 6.18
N ALA A 97 18.88 18.91 7.26
CA ALA A 97 18.15 20.17 7.34
C ALA A 97 19.08 21.26 7.86
N GLN A 98 19.55 22.14 6.97
CA GLN A 98 20.17 23.40 7.37
C GLN A 98 19.08 24.37 7.81
N HIS A 99 18.86 24.48 9.12
CA HIS A 99 18.11 25.59 9.67
C HIS A 99 18.92 26.86 9.36
N LYS A 100 18.50 27.66 8.37
CA LYS A 100 18.86 29.08 8.41
C LYS A 100 18.25 29.59 9.71
N ARG A 101 19.10 29.85 10.70
CA ARG A 101 18.73 30.64 11.87
C ARG A 101 18.12 31.92 11.33
N ALA A 102 16.79 32.03 11.38
CA ALA A 102 16.14 33.32 11.34
C ALA A 102 16.57 34.01 12.64
N THR A 103 17.66 34.76 12.56
CA THR A 103 18.12 35.64 13.62
C THR A 103 17.11 36.77 13.72
N TYR A 104 16.06 36.58 14.50
CA TYR A 104 15.29 37.70 15.02
C TYR A 104 16.15 38.35 16.12
N PRO A 105 16.41 39.66 16.08
CA PRO A 105 17.20 40.33 17.10
C PRO A 105 16.36 40.44 18.38
N TYR A 106 16.45 39.44 19.24
CA TYR A 106 16.11 39.62 20.65
C TYR A 106 17.38 40.10 21.36
N GLN A 107 17.41 41.38 21.75
CA GLN A 107 18.46 41.93 22.60
C GLN A 107 18.38 41.28 23.99
N CYS A 108 19.28 40.37 24.30
CA CYS A 108 19.57 39.96 25.67
C CYS A 108 20.71 40.83 26.22
N PRO A 109 20.51 41.65 27.27
CA PRO A 109 21.50 42.66 27.63
C PRO A 109 22.80 42.13 28.26
N GLN A 110 22.89 40.91 28.83
CA GLN A 110 24.07 40.53 29.62
C GLN A 110 24.34 39.02 29.68
N HIS A 111 25.04 38.46 28.69
CA HIS A 111 26.28 37.68 28.89
C HIS A 111 26.81 37.02 27.61
N THR A 112 28.12 37.11 27.52
CA THR A 112 29.05 36.70 26.49
C THR A 112 29.24 35.17 26.42
N LEU A 113 29.30 34.63 25.19
CA LEU A 113 29.79 33.31 24.77
C LEU A 113 29.04 32.04 25.23
N CYS A 114 28.26 31.44 24.30
CA CYS A 114 28.01 30.00 24.29
C CYS A 114 27.95 29.47 22.84
N CYS A 115 29.13 29.28 22.24
CA CYS A 115 29.29 28.49 21.02
C CYS A 115 30.22 27.32 21.37
N ALA A 116 29.65 26.16 21.70
CA ALA A 116 30.40 24.90 21.71
C ALA A 116 29.83 24.00 20.61
N PRO A 117 30.66 23.48 19.68
CA PRO A 117 30.24 22.43 18.77
C PRO A 117 30.03 21.14 19.57
N ILE A 118 28.89 20.48 19.35
CA ILE A 118 28.55 19.22 20.00
C ILE A 118 29.45 18.13 19.42
N THR A 119 30.52 17.82 20.15
CA THR A 119 31.29 16.58 19.99
C THR A 119 30.35 15.41 20.22
N ALA A 120 30.02 14.68 19.15
CA ALA A 120 29.27 13.42 19.23
C ALA A 120 30.16 12.36 19.91
N HIS A 121 30.06 12.29 21.24
CA HIS A 121 30.67 11.21 21.99
C HIS A 121 29.89 9.92 21.71
N ARG A 122 30.59 8.98 21.08
CA ARG A 122 30.27 7.56 20.99
C ARG A 122 29.90 7.07 22.40
N LEU A 123 28.63 6.76 22.62
CA LEU A 123 28.19 5.96 23.75
C LEU A 123 27.80 4.59 23.23
N LEU A 124 28.68 3.65 23.57
CA LEU A 124 28.46 2.23 23.51
C LEU A 124 27.24 1.90 24.38
N ASN A 125 26.39 1.07 23.81
CA ASN A 125 25.35 0.31 24.45
C ASN A 125 25.94 -0.54 25.60
N GLU A 126 25.31 -0.55 26.78
CA GLU A 126 25.16 -1.74 27.63
C GLU A 126 23.99 -1.50 28.62
N PRO A 127 23.27 -2.57 29.03
CA PRO A 127 21.92 -2.49 29.63
C PRO A 127 21.93 -2.51 31.16
N GLY A 128 20.82 -2.05 31.77
CA GLY A 128 20.44 -2.46 33.13
C GLY A 128 20.07 -1.35 34.10
N ASN A 129 18.75 -1.17 34.24
CA ASN A 129 18.03 -1.01 35.52
C ASN A 129 18.44 0.14 36.48
N HIS A 130 17.60 1.18 36.58
CA HIS A 130 16.88 1.52 37.83
C HIS A 130 15.99 2.77 37.68
N MET A 131 14.73 2.60 38.10
CA MET A 131 13.79 3.54 38.73
C MET A 131 13.83 5.05 38.41
N SER A 132 12.70 5.50 37.87
CA SER A 132 12.16 6.87 37.91
C SER A 132 12.00 7.41 39.34
N PRO A 133 11.94 8.73 39.56
CA PRO A 133 10.64 9.43 39.52
C PRO A 133 10.75 10.88 38.96
N PHE A 134 9.61 11.53 38.70
CA PHE A 134 9.44 12.88 38.09
C PHE A 134 9.66 12.88 36.56
N GLY A 135 8.78 13.39 35.69
CA GLY A 135 7.51 14.10 35.77
C GLY A 135 7.06 14.36 34.33
N PHE A 136 5.75 14.47 34.12
CA PHE A 136 4.98 14.46 32.86
C PHE A 136 5.58 15.10 31.57
N PRO A 137 5.18 14.58 30.39
CA PRO A 137 5.43 15.21 29.08
C PRO A 137 4.33 16.25 28.76
N PRO A 138 4.70 17.37 28.11
CA PRO A 138 3.98 17.74 26.88
C PRO A 138 4.97 18.38 25.87
N ASN A 139 4.98 18.05 24.59
CA ASN A 139 3.90 18.36 23.67
C ASN A 139 4.16 17.61 22.36
N ARG A 140 3.45 16.49 22.17
CA ARG A 140 3.46 15.74 20.92
C ARG A 140 2.54 16.46 19.93
N THR A 141 2.99 17.58 19.36
CA THR A 141 2.37 18.16 18.17
C THR A 141 3.10 17.66 16.93
N ALA A 142 2.91 16.37 16.62
CA ALA A 142 3.10 15.87 15.27
C ALA A 142 1.81 16.16 14.49
N ARG A 143 1.72 17.40 14.00
CA ARG A 143 0.78 17.90 13.00
C ARG A 143 1.62 18.89 12.18
N VAL A 144 1.65 18.91 10.86
CA VAL A 144 0.68 18.45 9.87
C VAL A 144 1.37 18.53 8.49
N ALA A 145 0.89 17.66 7.59
CA ALA A 145 0.74 17.88 6.15
C ALA A 145 1.93 18.08 5.19
N TYR A 146 1.86 17.28 4.11
CA TYR A 146 1.80 17.63 2.68
C TYR A 146 2.77 18.73 2.17
N THR A 147 3.43 18.60 1.03
CA THR A 147 2.88 18.37 -0.31
C THR A 147 4.01 18.04 -1.29
N GLN A 148 3.64 17.33 -2.35
CA GLN A 148 4.35 17.18 -3.63
C GLN A 148 5.08 18.43 -4.13
N ARG A 149 6.27 18.23 -4.70
CA ARG A 149 6.51 18.42 -6.13
C ARG A 149 7.78 17.69 -6.57
#